data_AF-A0A962C128-F1
#
_entry.id   AF-A0A962C128-F1
#
_cell.length_a   1.000
_cell.length_b   1.000
_cell.length_c   1.000
_cell.angle_alpha   90.00
_cell.angle_beta   90.00
_cell.angle_gamma   90.00
#
_symmetry.space_group_name_H-M   'P 1'
#
loop_
_entity.id
_entity.type
_entity.pdbx_description
1 polymer ?
#
loop_
_entity_poly.entity_id
_entity_poly.type
_entity_poly.pdbx_seq_one_letter_code
_entity_poly.pdbx_strand_id
1 'polypeptide(L)' 'TAGTFVCNQVFYVLMRALVRRSEVRAGFVHVPWLPEQAARHQGPGMALDDIVRGIESIVETSLTTTADACASAGAEC' A
#
# COMPACT_ATOMS: atom_id res chain seq x y z
N THR A 1 -0.25 10.48 5.94
CA THR A 1 -0.50 11.26 4.70
C THR A 1 0.31 10.68 3.55
N ALA A 2 -0.35 10.21 2.48
CA ALA A 2 0.35 9.92 1.23
C ALA A 2 0.81 11.27 0.64
N GLY A 3 2.11 11.54 0.66
CA GLY A 3 2.68 12.82 0.24
C GLY A 3 2.23 13.25 -1.15
N THR A 4 2.35 14.54 -1.46
CA THR A 4 2.03 15.20 -2.74
C THR A 4 2.94 14.79 -3.91
N PHE A 5 3.36 13.52 -3.94
CA PHE A 5 4.15 12.91 -4.99
C PHE A 5 3.26 12.10 -5.94
N VAL A 6 3.82 11.67 -7.08
CA VAL A 6 3.10 10.95 -8.15
C VAL A 6 2.27 9.76 -7.62
N CYS A 7 2.71 9.11 -6.55
CA CYS A 7 1.98 8.02 -5.90
C CYS A 7 0.56 8.41 -5.48
N ASN A 8 0.38 9.56 -4.82
CA ASN A 8 -0.94 10.03 -4.40
C ASN A 8 -1.81 10.45 -5.59
N GLN A 9 -1.20 11.06 -6.62
CA GLN A 9 -1.91 11.39 -7.86
C GLN A 9 -2.43 10.13 -8.58
N VAL A 10 -1.60 9.09 -8.70
CA VAL A 10 -1.99 7.81 -9.30
C VAL A 10 -3.13 7.18 -8.51
N PHE A 11 -3.01 7.14 -7.18
CA PHE A 11 -4.08 6.64 -6.32
C PHE A 11 -5.39 7.44 -6.50
N TYR A 12 -5.31 8.77 -6.49
CA TYR A 12 -6.48 9.63 -6.68
C TYR A 12 -7.16 9.39 -8.04
N VAL A 13 -6.40 9.33 -9.13
CA VAL A 13 -6.94 9.09 -10.47
C VAL A 13 -7.57 7.71 -10.57
N LEU A 14 -6.95 6.68 -9.99
CA LEU A 14 -7.49 5.32 -9.92
C LEU A 14 -8.85 5.30 -9.22
N MET A 15 -8.92 5.85 -8.01
CA MET A 15 -10.17 5.87 -7.23
C MET A 15 -11.26 6.69 -7.92
N ARG A 16 -10.88 7.82 -8.55
CA ARG A 16 -11.82 8.64 -9.33
C ARG A 16 -12.37 7.90 -10.56
N ALA A 17 -11.55 7.10 -11.24
CA ALA A 17 -11.98 6.31 -12.39
C ALA A 17 -12.97 5.18 -12.00
N LEU A 18 -12.85 4.67 -10.78
CA LEU A 18 -13.66 3.57 -10.26
C LEU A 18 -14.91 4.02 -9.50
N VAL A 19 -15.16 5.33 -9.36
CA VAL A 19 -16.29 5.87 -8.57
C VAL A 19 -17.67 5.36 -9.01
N ARG A 20 -17.81 4.93 -10.28
CA ARG A 20 -19.06 4.35 -10.83
C ARG A 20 -19.02 2.82 -10.99
N ARG A 21 -17.98 2.15 -10.50
CA ARG A 21 -17.79 0.69 -10.56
C ARG A 21 -17.71 0.12 -9.15
N SER A 22 -18.86 0.08 -8.47
CA SER A 22 -18.99 -0.37 -7.08
C SER A 22 -18.49 -1.80 -6.83
N GLU A 23 -18.49 -2.64 -7.86
CA GLU A 23 -18.02 -4.02 -7.84
C GLU A 23 -16.49 -4.16 -7.87
N VAL A 24 -15.75 -3.10 -8.20
CA VAL A 24 -14.29 -3.12 -8.29
C VAL A 24 -13.67 -2.57 -7.00
N ARG A 25 -12.95 -3.44 -6.28
CA ARG A 25 -12.12 -3.05 -5.13
C ARG A 25 -10.72 -2.66 -5.62
N ALA A 26 -10.21 -1.55 -5.13
CA ALA A 26 -8.88 -1.04 -5.48
C ALA A 26 -8.24 -0.35 -4.28
N GLY A 27 -6.91 -0.34 -4.27
CA GLY A 27 -6.10 0.29 -3.22
C GLY A 27 -4.69 0.60 -3.71
N PHE A 28 -3.89 1.18 -2.83
CA PHE A 28 -2.49 1.50 -3.08
C PHE A 28 -1.66 1.17 -1.85
N VAL A 29 -0.48 0.59 -2.03
CA VAL A 29 0.43 0.20 -0.95
C VAL A 29 1.79 0.82 -1.22
N HIS A 30 2.35 1.51 -0.22
CA HIS A 30 3.73 1.94 -0.24
C HIS A 30 4.62 0.82 0.29
N VAL A 31 5.79 0.63 -0.32
CA VAL A 31 6.82 -0.28 0.17
C VAL A 31 8.02 0.51 0.68
N PRO A 32 8.72 0.02 1.72
CA PRO A 32 9.95 0.62 2.20
C PRO A 32 11.08 0.48 1.16
N TRP A 33 12.16 1.21 1.38
CA TRP A 33 13.39 1.09 0.58
C TRP A 33 14.03 -0.28 0.75
N LEU A 34 14.80 -0.72 -0.27
CA LEU A 34 15.73 -1.84 -0.09
C LEU A 34 16.91 -1.41 0.79
N PRO A 35 17.59 -2.34 1.49
CA PRO A 35 18.68 -2.00 2.40
C PRO A 35 19.80 -1.21 1.71
N GLU A 36 20.11 -1.52 0.45
CA GLU A 36 21.14 -0.85 -0.35
C GLU A 36 20.75 0.58 -0.75
N GLN A 37 19.45 0.86 -0.84
CA GLN A 37 18.95 2.21 -1.11
C GLN A 37 18.83 3.00 0.19
N ALA A 38 18.31 2.36 1.25
CA ALA A 38 18.23 2.90 2.59
C ALA A 38 19.59 3.38 3.11
N ALA A 39 20.66 2.61 2.85
CA ALA A 39 22.04 2.99 3.18
C ALA A 39 22.49 4.30 2.50
N ARG A 40 22.00 4.57 1.27
CA ARG A 40 22.31 5.81 0.54
C ARG A 40 21.48 7.00 1.01
N HIS A 41 20.29 6.75 1.53
CA HIS A 41 19.31 7.76 1.94
C HIS A 41 19.19 7.95 3.45
N GLN A 42 20.02 7.24 4.25
CA GLN A 42 19.97 7.25 5.72
C GLN A 42 18.56 6.99 6.29
N GLY A 43 17.82 6.09 5.64
CA GLY A 43 16.45 5.74 6.00
C GLY A 43 16.31 4.28 6.44
N PRO A 44 15.12 3.86 6.90
CA PRO A 44 14.83 2.45 7.13
C PRO A 44 14.75 1.69 5.81
N GLY A 45 15.24 0.45 5.80
CA GLY A 45 15.13 -0.47 4.66
C GLY A 45 14.63 -1.84 5.09
N MET A 46 14.09 -2.60 4.15
CA MET A 46 13.58 -3.95 4.35
C MET A 46 14.08 -4.86 3.23
N ALA A 47 14.45 -6.10 3.56
CA ALA A 47 14.93 -7.07 2.57
C ALA A 47 13.85 -7.33 1.50
N LEU A 48 14.29 -7.50 0.24
CA LEU A 48 13.37 -7.72 -0.88
C LEU A 48 12.44 -8.91 -0.63
N ASP A 49 12.97 -10.02 -0.10
CA ASP A 49 12.19 -11.22 0.18
C ASP A 49 11.09 -10.95 1.22
N ASP A 50 11.33 -10.07 2.19
CA ASP A 50 10.32 -9.70 3.19
C ASP A 50 9.22 -8.83 2.57
N ILE A 51 9.59 -7.91 1.68
CA ILE A 51 8.64 -7.09 0.91
C ILE A 51 7.76 -7.98 0.04
N VAL A 52 8.35 -8.96 -0.66
CA VAL A 52 7.61 -9.92 -1.50
C VAL A 52 6.60 -10.71 -0.67
N ARG A 53 7.02 -11.31 0.44
CA ARG A 53 6.11 -12.05 1.34
C ARG A 53 4.98 -11.17 1.87
N GLY A 54 5.26 -9.92 2.18
CA GLY A 54 4.25 -8.94 2.59
C GLY A 54 3.22 -8.67 1.49
N ILE A 55 3.66 -8.47 0.25
CA ILE A 55 2.77 -8.24 -0.89
C ILE A 55 1.91 -9.47 -1.18
N GLU A 56 2.48 -10.67 -1.13
CA GLU A 56 1.73 -11.92 -1.29
C GLU A 56 0.59 -12.02 -0.27
N SER A 57 0.89 -11.72 1.00
CA SER A 57 -0.12 -11.70 2.08
C SER A 57 -1.20 -10.64 1.85
N ILE A 58 -0.84 -9.46 1.34
CA ILE A 58 -1.81 -8.40 1.00
C ILE A 58 -2.74 -8.86 -0.12
N VAL A 59 -2.21 -9.48 -1.17
CA VAL A 59 -3.01 -9.98 -2.30
C VAL A 59 -3.96 -11.08 -1.84
N GLU A 60 -3.46 -12.06 -1.10
CA GLU A 60 -4.29 -13.15 -0.56
C GLU A 60 -5.42 -12.62 0.34
N THR A 61 -5.09 -11.71 1.25
CA THR A 61 -6.09 -11.09 2.14
C THR A 61 -7.11 -10.28 1.34
N SER A 62 -6.67 -9.53 0.32
CA SER A 62 -7.57 -8.74 -0.52
C SER A 62 -8.56 -9.61 -1.29
N LEU A 63 -8.17 -10.83 -1.68
CA LEU A 63 -9.03 -11.77 -2.38
C LEU A 63 -10.04 -12.46 -1.44
N THR A 64 -9.61 -12.81 -0.22
CA THR A 64 -10.35 -13.66 0.71
C THR A 64 -11.16 -12.89 1.75
N THR A 65 -10.78 -11.63 2.02
CA THR A 65 -11.40 -10.78 3.05
C THR A 65 -12.07 -9.58 2.41
N THR A 66 -13.33 -9.34 2.77
CA THR A 66 -14.16 -8.25 2.21
C THR A 66 -14.56 -7.19 3.24
N ALA A 67 -14.33 -7.46 4.53
CA ALA A 67 -14.57 -6.54 5.61
C ALA A 67 -13.24 -6.30 6.33
N ASP A 68 -12.86 -5.04 6.48
CA ASP A 68 -11.63 -4.69 7.19
C ASP A 68 -11.74 -5.07 8.67
N ALA A 69 -10.62 -5.52 9.23
CA ALA A 69 -10.52 -5.76 10.66
C ALA A 69 -10.62 -4.42 11.41
N CYS A 70 -11.40 -4.39 12.49
CA CYS A 70 -11.41 -3.27 13.42
C CYS A 70 -10.13 -3.33 14.28
N ALA A 71 -9.02 -2.88 13.69
CA ALA A 71 -7.71 -2.83 14.30
C ALA A 71 -7.14 -1.41 14.20
N SER A 72 -6.60 -0.88 15.30
CA SER A 72 -5.87 0.39 15.30
C SER A 72 -4.49 0.20 14.67
N ALA A 73 -4.43 0.13 13.33
CA ALA A 73 -3.20 -0.15 12.58
C ALA A 73 -2.59 1.09 11.89
N GLY A 74 -3.17 2.28 12.09
CA GLY A 74 -2.67 3.54 11.54
C GLY A 74 -3.39 4.75 12.16
N ALA A 75 -2.69 5.87 12.25
CA ALA A 75 -3.20 7.10 12.87
C ALA A 75 -4.24 7.79 11.97
N GLU A 76 -5.49 7.37 12.08
CA GLU A 76 -6.69 8.19 11.92
C GLU A 76 -7.92 7.36 12.32
N CYS A 77 -8.23 7.41 13.61
CA CYS A 77 -9.61 7.34 14.11
C CYS A 77 -10.18 8.75 14.13
#